data_AF-A0A2G4J782-F1
#
_entry.id   AF-A0A2G4J782-F1
#
_cell.length_a   1.000
_cell.length_b   1.000
_cell.length_c   1.000
_cell.angle_alpha   90.00
_cell.angle_beta   90.00
_cell.angle_gamma   90.00
#
_symmetry.space_group_name_H-M   'P 1'
#
loop_
_entity.id
_entity.type
_entity.pdbx_description
1 polymer ?
#
loop_
_entity_poly.entity_id
_entity_poly.type
_entity_poly.pdbx_seq_one_letter_code
_entity_poly.pdbx_strand_id
1 'polypeptide(L)'
;MTAIFVALWVTVKLATLTTVILLLLGTPLAWWLARTRSRFKAPLSAIVALPMVLPPTVLGFYLLVMLGPNGPLGQLTQVMGWGSLAFTFWGLLLASVLYSLPFVVQPLQAGFASLDTSILDVAATLRA
;
A
#
# COMPACT_ATOMS: atom_id res chain seq x y z
N MET A 1 15.34 -15.95 -25.06
CA MET A 1 15.28 -16.61 -23.74
C MET A 1 15.73 -15.69 -22.59
N THR A 2 16.85 -14.97 -22.71
CA THR A 2 17.37 -14.07 -21.64
C THR A 2 16.40 -12.97 -21.20
N ALA A 3 15.68 -12.32 -22.12
CA ALA A 3 14.73 -11.25 -21.79
C ALA A 3 13.57 -11.71 -20.87
N ILE A 4 13.10 -12.95 -21.04
CA ILE A 4 12.03 -13.52 -20.21
C ILE A 4 12.52 -13.70 -18.78
N PHE A 5 13.74 -14.21 -18.58
CA PHE A 5 14.31 -14.37 -17.24
C PHE A 5 14.51 -13.04 -16.52
N VAL A 6 14.92 -11.98 -17.23
CA VAL A 6 15.03 -10.63 -16.66
C VAL A 6 13.66 -10.11 -16.23
N ALA A 7 12.64 -10.25 -17.07
CA ALA A 7 11.27 -9.85 -16.72
C ALA A 7 10.75 -10.62 -15.49
N LEU A 8 10.92 -11.94 -15.47
CA LEU A 8 10.54 -12.77 -14.32
C LEU A 8 11.24 -12.34 -13.03
N TRP A 9 12.55 -12.07 -13.09
CA TRP A 9 13.30 -11.62 -11.93
C TRP A 9 12.80 -10.27 -11.40
N VAL A 10 12.53 -9.31 -12.29
CA VAL A 10 11.98 -8.01 -11.89
C VAL A 10 10.59 -8.18 -11.28
N THR A 11 9.73 -9.02 -11.86
CA THR A 11 8.39 -9.29 -11.33
C THR A 11 8.44 -9.93 -9.94
N VAL A 12 9.27 -10.96 -9.74
CA VAL A 12 9.42 -11.62 -8.43
C VAL A 12 9.95 -10.62 -7.41
N LYS A 13 11.02 -9.89 -7.74
CA LYS A 13 11.61 -8.88 -6.85
C LYS A 13 10.59 -7.80 -6.47
N LEU A 14 9.83 -7.29 -7.44
CA LEU A 14 8.80 -6.29 -7.22
C LEU A 14 7.70 -6.84 -6.30
N ALA A 15 7.14 -8.01 -6.63
CA ALA A 15 6.06 -8.63 -5.88
C ALA A 15 6.48 -8.88 -4.42
N THR A 16 7.66 -9.46 -4.18
CA THR A 16 8.15 -9.70 -2.82
C THR A 16 8.27 -8.42 -2.01
N LEU A 17 8.87 -7.37 -2.58
CA LEU A 17 9.01 -6.08 -1.89
C LEU A 17 7.66 -5.42 -1.63
N THR A 18 6.77 -5.40 -2.62
CA THR A 18 5.41 -4.86 -2.47
C THR A 18 4.65 -5.58 -1.36
N THR A 19 4.69 -6.92 -1.33
CA THR A 19 4.02 -7.70 -0.29
C THR A 19 4.60 -7.43 1.09
N VAL A 20 5.92 -7.42 1.25
CA VAL A 20 6.55 -7.14 2.55
C VAL A 20 6.16 -5.75 3.06
N ILE A 21 6.24 -4.73 2.21
CA ILE A 21 5.86 -3.36 2.57
C ILE A 21 4.38 -3.28 2.97
N LEU A 22 3.50 -3.91 2.18
CA LEU A 22 2.06 -3.91 2.46
C LEU A 22 1.71 -4.69 3.72
N LEU A 23 2.41 -5.76 4.06
CA LEU A 23 2.17 -6.46 5.31
C LEU A 23 2.65 -5.63 6.51
N LEU A 24 3.81 -4.99 6.40
CA LEU A 24 4.35 -4.15 7.48
C LEU A 24 3.49 -2.91 7.74
N LEU A 25 2.95 -2.28 6.70
CA LEU A 25 2.15 -1.05 6.82
C LEU A 25 0.65 -1.31 6.87
N GLY A 26 0.16 -2.23 6.04
CA GLY A 26 -1.26 -2.53 5.89
C GLY A 26 -1.84 -3.30 7.07
N THR A 27 -1.08 -4.18 7.72
CA THR A 27 -1.54 -4.92 8.90
C THR A 27 -1.86 -4.00 10.09
N PRO A 28 -0.94 -3.13 10.56
CA PRO A 28 -1.27 -2.21 11.65
C PRO A 28 -2.35 -1.21 11.26
N LEU A 29 -2.37 -0.76 9.99
CA LEU A 29 -3.42 0.13 9.48
C LEU A 29 -4.81 -0.55 9.52
N ALA A 30 -4.90 -1.78 9.03
CA ALA A 30 -6.14 -2.57 9.02
C ALA A 30 -6.64 -2.84 10.43
N TRP A 31 -5.75 -3.20 11.34
CA TRP A 31 -6.07 -3.38 12.75
C TRP A 31 -6.63 -2.11 13.39
N TRP A 32 -5.95 -0.98 13.16
CA TRP A 32 -6.38 0.32 13.66
C TRP A 32 -7.75 0.71 13.07
N LEU A 33 -7.97 0.52 11.77
CA LEU A 33 -9.26 0.82 11.11
C LEU A 33 -10.40 -0.10 11.58
N ALA A 34 -10.11 -1.35 11.91
CA ALA A 34 -11.10 -2.29 12.43
C ALA A 34 -11.63 -1.85 13.80
N ARG A 35 -10.75 -1.38 14.70
CA ARG A 35 -11.07 -1.18 16.13
C ARG A 35 -11.37 0.26 16.53
N THR A 36 -10.85 1.22 15.77
CA THR A 36 -10.91 2.64 16.16
C THR A 36 -12.30 3.25 15.95
N ARG A 37 -12.74 4.11 16.88
CA ARG A 37 -13.94 4.98 16.76
C ARG A 37 -13.60 6.44 16.39
N SER A 38 -12.35 6.73 16.05
CA SER A 38 -11.86 8.07 15.71
C SER A 38 -12.53 8.62 14.45
N ARG A 39 -12.74 9.95 14.42
CA ARG A 39 -13.21 10.70 13.25
C ARG A 39 -12.31 10.54 12.01
N PHE A 40 -11.04 10.17 12.20
CA PHE A 40 -10.09 9.96 11.09
C PHE A 40 -10.27 8.62 10.38
N LYS A 41 -11.10 7.71 10.91
CA LYS A 41 -11.39 6.42 10.26
C LYS A 41 -11.98 6.60 8.87
N ALA A 42 -12.98 7.47 8.73
CA ALA A 42 -13.65 7.70 7.45
C ALA A 42 -12.71 8.21 6.34
N PRO A 43 -11.93 9.29 6.53
CA PRO A 43 -11.01 9.76 5.50
C PRO A 43 -9.89 8.76 5.19
N LEU A 44 -9.34 8.07 6.21
CA LEU A 44 -8.30 7.06 5.97
C LEU A 44 -8.84 5.84 5.20
N SER A 45 -10.03 5.36 5.54
CA SER A 45 -10.70 4.31 4.75
C SER A 45 -10.95 4.74 3.31
N ALA A 46 -11.33 6.01 3.09
CA ALA A 46 -11.52 6.54 1.74
C ALA A 46 -10.21 6.58 0.96
N ILE A 47 -9.10 7.03 1.58
CA ILE A 47 -7.77 7.02 0.95
C ILE A 47 -7.33 5.59 0.60
N VAL A 48 -7.55 4.64 1.51
CA VAL A 48 -7.25 3.21 1.28
C VAL A 48 -8.05 2.65 0.10
N ALA A 49 -9.33 3.02 -0.02
CA ALA A 49 -10.22 2.52 -1.06
C ALA A 49 -10.08 3.27 -2.40
N LEU A 50 -9.47 4.46 -2.41
CA LEU A 50 -9.32 5.33 -3.57
C LEU A 50 -8.74 4.61 -4.81
N PRO A 51 -7.75 3.72 -4.71
CA PRO A 51 -7.22 2.98 -5.85
C PRO A 51 -8.25 2.06 -6.53
N MET A 52 -9.27 1.57 -5.80
CA MET A 52 -10.33 0.75 -6.38
C MET A 52 -11.42 1.58 -7.07
N VAL A 53 -11.59 2.84 -6.66
CA VAL A 53 -12.62 3.73 -7.23
C VAL A 53 -12.14 4.36 -8.54
N LEU A 54 -10.84 4.58 -8.67
CA LEU A 54 -10.25 5.14 -9.88
C LEU A 54 -10.05 4.06 -10.96
N PRO A 55 -10.36 4.35 -12.23
CA PRO A 55 -9.94 3.50 -13.34
C PRO A 55 -8.41 3.31 -13.34
N PRO A 56 -7.89 2.11 -13.64
CA PRO A 56 -6.46 1.83 -13.56
C PRO A 56 -5.62 2.76 -14.46
N THR A 57 -6.17 3.17 -15.61
CA THR A 57 -5.53 4.11 -16.52
C THR A 57 -5.38 5.51 -15.91
N VAL A 58 -6.42 5.99 -15.21
CA VAL A 58 -6.42 7.31 -14.55
C VAL A 58 -5.44 7.31 -13.38
N LEU A 59 -5.45 6.23 -12.60
CA LEU A 59 -4.49 6.03 -11.52
C LEU A 59 -3.05 6.03 -12.06
N GLY A 60 -2.78 5.29 -13.14
CA GLY A 60 -1.47 5.29 -13.78
C GLY A 60 -1.03 6.68 -14.26
N PHE A 61 -1.95 7.43 -14.88
CA PHE A 61 -1.68 8.80 -15.32
C PHE A 61 -1.37 9.74 -14.14
N TYR A 62 -2.15 9.72 -13.07
CA TYR A 62 -1.90 10.57 -11.90
C TYR A 62 -0.60 10.19 -11.19
N LEU A 63 -0.28 8.91 -11.08
CA LEU A 63 1.01 8.48 -10.56
C LEU A 63 2.16 8.97 -11.43
N LEU A 64 2.04 8.89 -12.76
CA LEU A 64 3.05 9.40 -13.68
C LEU A 64 3.24 10.91 -13.52
N VAL A 65 2.16 11.68 -13.42
CA VAL A 65 2.22 13.13 -13.18
C VAL A 65 2.84 13.45 -11.82
N MET A 66 2.50 12.71 -10.77
CA MET A 66 3.05 12.92 -9.42
C MET A 66 4.52 12.54 -9.29
N LEU A 67 4.94 11.45 -9.93
CA LEU A 67 6.31 10.90 -9.89
C LEU A 67 7.24 11.48 -10.96
N GLY A 68 6.66 12.15 -11.96
CA GLY A 68 7.39 12.88 -12.98
C GLY A 68 8.19 14.05 -12.38
N PRO A 69 9.21 14.56 -13.09
CA PRO A 69 10.15 15.55 -12.57
C PRO A 69 9.48 16.83 -12.04
N ASN A 70 8.37 17.25 -12.67
CA ASN A 70 7.60 18.43 -12.26
C ASN A 70 6.51 18.13 -11.22
N GLY A 71 6.28 16.85 -10.87
CA GLY A 71 5.30 16.44 -9.89
C GLY A 71 5.77 16.67 -8.45
N PRO A 72 4.85 16.74 -7.47
CA PRO A 72 5.21 16.98 -6.07
C PRO A 72 6.18 15.93 -5.51
N LEU A 73 6.00 14.64 -5.83
CA LEU A 73 6.90 13.57 -5.38
C LEU A 73 8.22 13.56 -6.18
N GLY A 74 8.17 13.91 -7.46
CA GLY A 74 9.37 14.06 -8.29
C GLY A 74 10.27 15.21 -7.85
N GLN A 75 9.70 16.37 -7.52
CA GLN A 75 10.46 17.52 -7.01
C GLN A 75 11.11 17.19 -5.66
N LEU A 76 10.38 16.55 -4.75
CA LEU A 76 10.92 16.13 -3.44
C LEU A 76 12.13 15.19 -3.62
N THR A 77 12.02 14.22 -4.53
CA THR A 77 13.12 13.28 -4.79
C THR A 77 14.31 13.92 -5.50
N GLN A 78 14.08 14.91 -6.36
CA GLN A 78 15.16 15.72 -6.93
C GLN A 78 15.89 16.55 -5.89
N VAL A 79 15.18 17.20 -4.97
CA VAL A 79 15.78 17.98 -3.86
C VAL A 79 16.61 17.07 -2.95
N MET A 80 16.19 15.82 -2.74
CA MET A 80 16.95 14.81 -1.98
C MET A 80 18.10 14.17 -2.77
N GLY A 81 18.29 14.52 -4.05
CA GLY A 81 19.35 13.98 -4.90
C GLY A 81 19.10 12.59 -5.46
N TRP A 82 17.87 12.06 -5.37
CA TRP A 82 17.51 10.71 -5.85
C TRP A 82 17.08 10.67 -7.32
N GLY A 83 16.86 11.83 -7.95
CA GLY A 83 16.42 11.93 -9.34
C GLY A 83 14.92 11.66 -9.53
N SER A 84 14.48 11.41 -10.76
CA SER A 84 13.06 11.17 -11.06
C SER A 84 12.65 9.73 -10.73
N LEU A 85 11.49 9.58 -10.09
CA LEU A 85 10.88 8.28 -9.82
C LEU A 85 10.16 7.69 -11.05
N ALA A 86 9.72 8.53 -11.99
CA ALA A 86 9.03 8.07 -13.19
C ALA A 86 9.90 7.12 -14.01
N PHE A 87 9.29 6.02 -14.49
CA PHE A 87 9.97 4.97 -15.26
C PHE A 87 11.16 4.29 -14.55
N THR A 88 11.22 4.36 -13.22
CA THR A 88 12.21 3.63 -12.41
C THR A 88 11.60 2.46 -11.67
N PHE A 89 12.44 1.54 -11.20
CA PHE A 89 12.01 0.44 -10.33
C PHE A 89 11.33 0.96 -9.05
N TRP A 90 11.81 2.06 -8.48
CA TRP A 90 11.22 2.65 -7.27
C TRP A 90 9.85 3.27 -7.52
N GLY A 91 9.67 3.94 -8.67
CA GLY A 91 8.35 4.42 -9.09
C GLY A 91 7.37 3.28 -9.33
N LEU A 92 7.83 2.19 -9.95
CA LEU A 92 7.04 0.97 -10.12
C LEU A 92 6.66 0.35 -8.77
N LEU A 93 7.60 0.22 -7.84
CA LEU A 93 7.36 -0.31 -6.49
C LEU A 93 6.32 0.52 -5.73
N LEU A 94 6.47 1.85 -5.74
CA LEU A 94 5.52 2.75 -5.08
C LEU A 94 4.13 2.66 -5.70
N ALA A 95 4.04 2.62 -7.04
CA ALA A 95 2.79 2.44 -7.76
C ALA A 95 2.12 1.11 -7.41
N SER A 96 2.89 0.01 -7.38
CA SER A 96 2.39 -1.32 -7.01
C SER A 96 1.89 -1.36 -5.57
N VAL A 97 2.56 -0.70 -4.62
CA VAL A 97 2.11 -0.58 -3.22
C VAL A 97 0.78 0.18 -3.17
N LEU A 98 0.70 1.36 -3.77
CA LEU A 98 -0.53 2.18 -3.74
C LEU A 98 -1.72 1.48 -4.39
N TYR A 99 -1.51 0.85 -5.55
CA TYR A 99 -2.55 0.10 -6.24
C TYR A 99 -3.02 -1.13 -5.44
N SER A 100 -2.10 -1.85 -4.83
CA SER A 100 -2.40 -3.12 -4.13
C SER A 100 -2.87 -2.93 -2.69
N LEU A 101 -2.76 -1.71 -2.15
CA LEU A 101 -3.11 -1.35 -0.77
C LEU A 101 -4.53 -1.79 -0.35
N PRO A 102 -5.61 -1.45 -1.09
CA PRO A 102 -6.96 -1.86 -0.70
C PRO A 102 -7.13 -3.38 -0.61
N PHE A 103 -6.44 -4.13 -1.48
CA PHE A 103 -6.53 -5.59 -1.53
C PHE A 103 -5.87 -6.27 -0.34
N VAL A 104 -4.94 -5.61 0.35
CA VAL A 104 -4.34 -6.12 1.59
C VAL A 104 -5.10 -5.60 2.81
N VAL A 105 -5.44 -4.32 2.83
CA VAL A 105 -6.05 -3.70 4.02
C VAL A 105 -7.49 -4.16 4.25
N GLN A 106 -8.32 -4.26 3.20
CA GLN A 106 -9.74 -4.60 3.37
C GLN A 106 -9.96 -6.01 3.93
N PRO A 107 -9.31 -7.08 3.40
CA PRO A 107 -9.49 -8.42 3.97
C PRO A 107 -8.94 -8.54 5.39
N LEU A 108 -7.79 -7.92 5.68
CA LEU A 108 -7.24 -7.88 7.03
C LEU A 108 -8.17 -7.15 7.99
N GLN A 109 -8.72 -6.01 7.58
CA GLN A 109 -9.66 -5.24 8.39
C GLN A 109 -10.93 -6.06 8.68
N ALA A 110 -11.48 -6.74 7.68
CA ALA A 110 -12.65 -7.60 7.84
C ALA A 110 -12.35 -8.76 8.80
N GLY A 111 -11.20 -9.41 8.65
CA GLY A 111 -10.75 -10.49 9.54
C GLY A 111 -10.52 -10.02 10.98
N PHE A 112 -9.98 -8.80 11.18
CA PHE A 112 -9.81 -8.26 12.52
C PHE A 112 -11.11 -7.77 13.15
N ALA A 113 -12.07 -7.33 12.34
CA ALA A 113 -13.39 -6.91 12.80
C ALA A 113 -14.31 -8.08 13.15
N SER A 114 -14.09 -9.27 12.58
CA SER A 114 -14.85 -10.48 12.92
C SER A 114 -14.42 -11.13 14.23
N LEU A 115 -13.27 -10.75 14.79
CA LEU A 115 -12.83 -11.23 16.10
C LEU A 115 -13.67 -10.58 17.20
N ASP A 116 -14.37 -11.41 17.97
CA ASP A 116 -15.09 -10.94 19.15
C ASP A 116 -14.10 -10.35 20.17
N THR A 117 -14.45 -9.20 20.72
CA THR A 117 -13.73 -8.56 21.82
C THR A 117 -13.49 -9.50 23.00
N SER A 118 -14.42 -10.43 23.26
CA SER A 118 -14.28 -11.42 24.32
C SER A 118 -13.03 -12.32 24.16
N ILE A 119 -12.64 -12.66 22.93
CA ILE A 119 -11.44 -13.49 22.67
C ILE A 119 -10.17 -12.75 23.10
N LEU A 120 -10.13 -11.42 22.86
CA LEU A 120 -8.99 -10.59 23.26
C LEU A 120 -8.91 -10.41 24.77
N ASP A 121 -10.06 -10.29 25.43
CA ASP A 121 -10.13 -10.20 26.89
C ASP A 121 -9.65 -11.51 27.54
N VAL A 122 -9.99 -12.66 26.96
CA VAL A 122 -9.48 -13.97 27.39
C VAL A 122 -7.97 -14.06 27.18
N ALA A 123 -7.44 -13.64 26.03
CA ALA A 123 -5.99 -13.61 25.80
C ALA A 123 -5.27 -12.71 26.83
N ALA A 124 -5.82 -11.52 27.10
CA ALA A 124 -5.28 -10.58 28.07
C ALA A 124 -5.29 -11.14 29.51
N THR A 125 -6.34 -11.86 29.90
CA THR A 125 -6.41 -12.52 31.22
C THR A 125 -5.45 -13.70 31.34
N LEU A 126 -5.17 -14.39 30.24
CA LEU A 126 -4.17 -15.47 30.16
C LEU A 126 -2.72 -14.98 29.95
N ARG A 127 -2.49 -13.66 29.86
CA ARG A 127 -1.20 -13.02 29.54
C ARG A 127 -0.57 -13.50 28.22
N ALA A 128 -1.41 -13.74 27.21
CA ALA A 128 -1.01 -14.08 25.84
C ALA A 128 -1.14 -12.88 24.90
#